data_AF-A0A7S1W4W6-F1
#
_entry.id   AF-A0A7S1W4W6-F1
#
_cell.length_a   1.000
_cell.length_b   1.000
_cell.length_c   1.000
_cell.angle_alpha   90.00
_cell.angle_beta   90.00
_cell.angle_gamma   90.00
#
_symmetry.space_group_name_H-M   'P 1'
#
loop_
_entity.id
_entity.type
_entity.pdbx_description
1 polymer ?
#
loop_
_entity_poly.entity_id
_entity_poly.type
_entity_poly.pdbx_seq_one_letter_code
_entity_poly.pdbx_strand_id
1 'polypeptide(L)'
;GTTLYDDLYKDHVRLSRRVKMIHWTQVYEAYCFCGEKCPAVIASLSRRLATDLRKIDAQDRSEGLSDGSGLESVETLRQLDAMIAELEDGDPTGAGHGDAAPSVPVDSLEAALGATLAAPSPATTVTVVVLKFRRTPNCWRAALLDGPELEPCRGALRASGRDVKLPEGAKVFVRPEHYDAVHAQVRRCGMQLYTSHVLVAEDFEDLVHQALAGLRSSEQAAVRERSEFSAHAWAQLGVEWNIRVERTFLSVSVPTSVISEGPMPHARSV
;
A
#
# COMPACT_ATOMS: atom_id res chain seq x y z
N GLY A 1 -31.74 9.97 -29.01
CA GLY A 1 -30.28 10.15 -29.02
C GLY A 1 -29.70 9.17 -28.04
N THR A 2 -28.66 8.44 -28.43
CA THR A 2 -27.90 7.54 -27.56
C THR A 2 -27.33 8.37 -26.41
N THR A 3 -27.55 7.96 -25.16
CA THR A 3 -27.00 8.68 -24.01
C THR A 3 -25.52 8.30 -23.81
N LEU A 4 -24.72 9.18 -23.22
CA LEU A 4 -23.31 8.90 -22.86
C LEU A 4 -23.14 7.54 -22.14
N TYR A 5 -24.13 7.19 -21.33
CA TYR A 5 -24.17 5.98 -20.54
C TYR A 5 -24.48 4.71 -21.35
N ASP A 6 -25.26 4.82 -22.43
CA ASP A 6 -25.51 3.69 -23.34
C ASP A 6 -24.20 3.27 -24.04
N ASP A 7 -23.29 4.21 -24.26
CA ASP A 7 -22.00 3.95 -24.87
C ASP A 7 -21.00 3.38 -23.84
N LEU A 8 -20.97 3.91 -22.61
CA LEU A 8 -20.21 3.32 -21.50
C LEU A 8 -20.64 1.87 -21.22
N TYR A 9 -21.95 1.58 -21.28
CA TYR A 9 -22.45 0.23 -21.09
C TYR A 9 -21.99 -0.72 -22.20
N LYS A 10 -22.10 -0.32 -23.47
CA LYS A 10 -21.62 -1.14 -24.60
C LYS A 10 -20.13 -1.43 -24.49
N ASP A 11 -19.34 -0.46 -24.05
CA ASP A 11 -17.92 -0.63 -23.83
C ASP A 11 -17.66 -1.59 -22.66
N HIS A 12 -18.43 -1.49 -21.58
CA HIS A 12 -18.35 -2.41 -20.45
C HIS A 12 -18.68 -3.86 -20.86
N VAL A 13 -19.72 -4.08 -21.66
CA VAL A 13 -20.10 -5.42 -22.15
C VAL A 13 -18.95 -6.05 -22.92
N ARG A 14 -18.22 -5.25 -23.72
CA ARG A 14 -17.07 -5.68 -24.53
C ARG A 14 -15.80 -5.96 -23.71
N LEU A 15 -15.75 -5.57 -22.43
CA LEU A 15 -14.59 -5.85 -21.58
C LEU A 15 -14.40 -7.35 -21.38
N SER A 16 -13.15 -7.78 -21.44
CA SER A 16 -12.81 -9.17 -21.11
C SER A 16 -13.17 -9.48 -19.66
N ARG A 17 -13.48 -10.75 -19.37
CA ARG A 17 -13.78 -11.24 -18.00
C ARG A 17 -12.72 -10.82 -16.98
N ARG A 18 -11.44 -10.82 -17.37
CA ARG A 18 -10.33 -10.40 -16.50
C ARG A 18 -10.42 -8.93 -16.11
N VAL A 19 -10.76 -8.05 -17.05
CA VAL A 19 -10.87 -6.60 -16.79
C VAL A 19 -12.09 -6.32 -15.90
N LYS A 20 -13.23 -6.98 -16.17
CA LYS A 20 -14.41 -6.88 -15.29
C LYS A 20 -14.08 -7.27 -13.84
N MET A 21 -13.31 -8.33 -13.65
CA MET A 21 -12.89 -8.79 -12.32
C MET A 21 -11.99 -7.78 -11.59
N ILE A 22 -11.10 -7.09 -12.32
CA ILE A 22 -10.26 -6.03 -11.76
C ILE A 22 -11.14 -4.84 -11.31
N HIS A 23 -12.07 -4.38 -12.15
CA HIS A 23 -12.97 -3.29 -11.79
C HIS A 23 -13.81 -3.64 -10.55
N TRP A 24 -14.34 -4.87 -10.48
CA TRP A 24 -15.07 -5.34 -9.31
C TRP A 24 -14.23 -5.36 -8.04
N THR A 25 -12.96 -5.75 -8.16
CA THR A 25 -12.03 -5.74 -7.02
C THR A 25 -11.82 -4.32 -6.50
N GLN A 26 -11.63 -3.34 -7.41
CA GLN A 26 -11.48 -1.93 -7.03
C GLN A 26 -12.75 -1.37 -6.36
N VAL A 27 -13.92 -1.68 -6.89
CA VAL A 27 -15.20 -1.26 -6.30
C VAL A 27 -15.38 -1.85 -4.90
N TYR A 28 -15.00 -3.12 -4.71
CA TYR A 28 -15.05 -3.77 -3.41
C TYR A 28 -14.06 -3.16 -2.40
N GLU A 29 -12.82 -2.89 -2.81
CA GLU A 29 -11.84 -2.21 -1.96
C GLU A 29 -12.33 -0.81 -1.54
N ALA A 30 -12.90 -0.05 -2.47
CA ALA A 30 -13.52 1.25 -2.17
C ALA A 30 -14.70 1.09 -1.19
N TYR A 31 -15.53 0.06 -1.35
CA TYR A 31 -16.60 -0.24 -0.41
C TYR A 31 -16.09 -0.54 1.01
N CYS A 32 -15.07 -1.41 1.14
CA CYS A 32 -14.47 -1.72 2.43
C CYS A 32 -13.91 -0.46 3.10
N PHE A 33 -13.18 0.36 2.34
CA PHE A 33 -12.65 1.63 2.82
C PHE A 33 -13.76 2.57 3.30
N CYS A 34 -14.81 2.76 2.50
CA CYS A 34 -15.95 3.60 2.86
C CYS A 34 -16.72 3.02 4.06
N GLY A 35 -16.82 1.70 4.21
CA GLY A 35 -17.43 1.05 5.36
C GLY A 35 -16.70 1.36 6.68
N GLU A 36 -15.37 1.40 6.64
CA GLU A 36 -14.55 1.72 7.81
C GLU A 36 -14.47 3.21 8.11
N LYS A 37 -14.31 4.05 7.08
CA LYS A 37 -13.99 5.48 7.24
C LYS A 37 -15.21 6.39 7.17
N CYS A 38 -16.20 6.02 6.36
CA CYS A 38 -17.32 6.88 6.00
C CYS A 38 -18.65 6.08 5.94
N PRO A 39 -19.14 5.52 7.05
CA PRO A 39 -20.32 4.66 7.05
C PRO A 39 -21.59 5.37 6.54
N ALA A 40 -21.65 6.70 6.65
CA ALA A 40 -22.72 7.52 6.09
C ALA A 40 -22.79 7.44 4.54
N VAL A 41 -21.64 7.33 3.86
CA VAL A 41 -21.57 7.15 2.40
C VAL A 41 -22.09 5.77 2.00
N ILE A 42 -21.81 4.74 2.81
CA ILE A 42 -22.40 3.42 2.58
C ILE A 42 -23.92 3.44 2.77
N ALA A 43 -24.43 4.25 3.70
CA ALA A 43 -25.86 4.42 3.91
C ALA A 43 -26.55 5.20 2.78
N SER A 44 -25.83 6.03 2.02
CA SER A 44 -26.35 6.73 0.84
C SER A 44 -26.28 5.91 -0.45
N LEU A 45 -25.56 4.77 -0.47
CA LEU A 45 -25.55 3.87 -1.61
C LEU A 45 -26.96 3.39 -1.95
N SER A 46 -27.24 3.20 -3.24
CA SER A 46 -28.49 2.59 -3.67
C SER A 46 -28.67 1.22 -2.99
N ARG A 47 -29.92 0.91 -2.58
CA ARG A 47 -30.24 -0.34 -1.88
C ARG A 47 -29.71 -1.58 -2.63
N ARG A 48 -29.69 -1.52 -3.96
CA ARG A 48 -29.19 -2.60 -4.83
C ARG A 48 -27.66 -2.74 -4.72
N LEU A 49 -26.92 -1.66 -4.93
CA LEU A 49 -25.45 -1.68 -4.85
C LEU A 49 -24.96 -2.10 -3.46
N ALA A 50 -25.61 -1.59 -2.40
CA ALA A 50 -25.32 -2.02 -1.03
C ALA A 50 -25.60 -3.51 -0.80
N THR A 51 -26.63 -4.07 -1.44
CA THR A 51 -26.95 -5.51 -1.33
C THR A 51 -25.90 -6.36 -2.06
N ASP A 52 -25.49 -5.95 -3.26
CA ASP A 52 -24.50 -6.68 -4.05
C ASP A 52 -23.12 -6.66 -3.36
N LEU A 53 -22.72 -5.53 -2.80
CA LEU A 53 -21.46 -5.41 -2.04
C LEU A 53 -21.47 -6.27 -0.77
N ARG A 54 -22.60 -6.35 -0.06
CA ARG A 54 -22.75 -7.26 1.10
C ARG A 54 -22.71 -8.74 0.70
N LYS A 55 -23.24 -9.12 -0.45
CA LYS A 55 -23.14 -10.51 -0.97
C LYS A 55 -21.69 -10.87 -1.28
N ILE A 56 -20.94 -9.94 -1.87
CA ILE A 56 -19.51 -10.12 -2.14
C ILE A 56 -18.72 -10.27 -0.83
N ASP A 57 -18.99 -9.41 0.15
CA ASP A 57 -18.37 -9.45 1.49
C ASP A 57 -18.68 -10.77 2.23
N ALA A 58 -19.92 -11.26 2.14
CA ALA A 58 -20.33 -12.55 2.68
C ALA A 58 -19.71 -13.78 1.98
N GLN A 59 -18.80 -13.56 1.03
CA GLN A 59 -18.15 -14.59 0.21
C GLN A 59 -19.12 -15.54 -0.50
N ASP A 60 -20.37 -15.12 -0.72
CA ASP A 60 -21.35 -15.88 -1.48
C ASP A 60 -21.02 -15.76 -2.98
N ARG A 61 -19.96 -16.48 -3.38
CA ARG A 61 -19.46 -16.54 -4.76
C ARG A 61 -20.25 -17.52 -5.63
N SER A 62 -21.31 -18.12 -5.07
CA SER A 62 -22.00 -19.29 -5.63
C SER A 62 -22.63 -19.02 -6.99
N GLU A 63 -23.28 -17.88 -7.16
CA GLU A 63 -24.10 -17.62 -8.35
C GLU A 63 -24.27 -16.10 -8.51
N GLY A 64 -23.71 -15.53 -9.60
CA GLY A 64 -24.26 -14.28 -10.13
C GLY A 64 -23.45 -12.98 -9.95
N LEU A 65 -22.11 -13.01 -9.96
CA LEU A 65 -21.38 -11.78 -10.36
C LEU A 65 -21.50 -11.50 -11.87
N SER A 66 -21.97 -12.47 -12.66
CA SER A 66 -21.99 -12.40 -14.13
C SER A 66 -23.26 -11.80 -14.73
N ASP A 67 -24.44 -11.98 -14.12
CA ASP A 67 -25.69 -11.76 -14.89
C ASP A 67 -26.70 -10.79 -14.22
N GLY A 68 -26.37 -10.22 -13.05
CA GLY A 68 -27.36 -9.49 -12.23
C GLY A 68 -26.91 -8.21 -11.54
N SER A 69 -25.67 -7.77 -11.70
CA SER A 69 -25.10 -6.63 -10.95
C SER A 69 -25.72 -5.26 -11.28
N GLY A 70 -26.58 -5.17 -12.30
CA GLY A 70 -27.36 -3.96 -12.55
C GLY A 70 -26.56 -2.72 -12.96
N LEU A 71 -25.24 -2.83 -13.14
CA LEU A 71 -24.41 -1.84 -13.85
C LEU A 71 -24.67 -1.83 -15.36
N GLU A 72 -25.62 -2.66 -15.83
CA GLU A 72 -26.17 -2.58 -17.19
C GLU A 72 -27.15 -1.43 -17.39
N SER A 73 -27.62 -0.84 -16.28
CA SER A 73 -28.52 0.28 -16.29
C SER A 73 -27.73 1.58 -16.32
N VAL A 74 -27.98 2.40 -17.34
CA VAL A 74 -27.56 3.81 -17.40
C VAL A 74 -27.82 4.56 -16.08
N GLU A 75 -28.88 4.19 -15.36
CA GLU A 75 -29.31 4.86 -14.15
C GLU A 75 -28.43 4.54 -12.92
N THR A 76 -27.83 3.35 -12.85
CA THR A 76 -26.97 2.98 -11.72
C THR A 76 -25.58 3.61 -11.83
N LEU A 77 -25.07 3.78 -13.06
CA LEU A 77 -23.85 4.54 -13.33
C LEU A 77 -24.05 6.03 -13.00
N ARG A 78 -25.20 6.63 -13.36
CA ARG A 78 -25.56 8.00 -12.98
C ARG A 78 -25.57 8.21 -11.47
N GLN A 79 -26.11 7.25 -10.72
CA GLN A 79 -26.15 7.34 -9.26
C GLN A 79 -24.74 7.29 -8.67
N LEU A 80 -23.83 6.49 -9.23
CA LEU A 80 -22.44 6.42 -8.78
C LEU A 80 -21.70 7.73 -9.06
N ASP A 81 -21.85 8.30 -10.26
CA ASP A 81 -21.21 9.56 -10.64
C ASP A 81 -21.75 10.75 -9.82
N ALA A 82 -23.05 10.79 -9.53
CA ALA A 82 -23.64 11.81 -8.66
C ALA A 82 -23.08 11.73 -7.23
N MET A 83 -22.87 10.53 -6.70
CA MET A 83 -22.25 10.34 -5.39
C MET A 83 -20.78 10.77 -5.37
N ILE A 84 -20.02 10.54 -6.45
CA ILE A 84 -18.63 11.00 -6.57
C ILE A 84 -18.58 12.53 -6.61
N ALA A 85 -19.45 13.17 -7.40
CA ALA A 85 -19.53 14.63 -7.48
C ALA A 85 -19.91 15.29 -6.14
N GLU A 86 -20.85 14.70 -5.38
CA GLU A 86 -21.21 15.18 -4.05
C GLU A 86 -20.06 15.09 -3.03
N LEU A 87 -19.12 14.15 -3.22
CA LEU A 87 -17.94 14.01 -2.37
C LEU A 87 -16.82 15.00 -2.75
N GLU A 88 -16.79 15.49 -4.00
CA GLU A 88 -15.81 16.47 -4.48
C GLU A 88 -16.20 17.92 -4.14
N ASP A 89 -17.50 18.21 -4.03
CA ASP A 89 -18.02 19.55 -3.71
C ASP A 89 -18.16 19.83 -2.19
N GLY A 90 -17.93 18.83 -1.34
CA GLY A 90 -18.01 18.96 0.11
C GLY A 90 -16.73 19.53 0.73
N ASP A 91 -16.63 20.86 0.86
CA ASP A 91 -15.57 21.54 1.62
C ASP A 91 -15.54 21.06 3.09
N PRO A 92 -14.47 20.39 3.55
CA PRO A 92 -14.38 19.84 4.90
C PRO A 92 -14.08 20.90 5.99
N THR A 93 -14.01 22.20 5.66
CA THR A 93 -13.64 23.26 6.61
C THR A 93 -14.83 23.95 7.28
N GLY A 94 -15.61 23.18 8.05
CA GLY A 94 -16.78 23.69 8.77
C GLY A 94 -16.93 23.16 10.20
N ALA A 95 -15.93 23.32 11.07
CA ALA A 95 -16.07 23.01 12.50
C ALA A 95 -15.48 24.12 13.38
N GLY A 96 -16.38 24.84 14.04
CA GLY A 96 -16.11 25.96 14.94
C GLY A 96 -15.34 25.56 16.21
N HIS A 97 -14.44 26.45 16.61
CA HIS A 97 -13.70 26.39 17.86
C HIS A 97 -14.48 27.08 18.98
N GLY A 98 -14.56 26.41 20.13
CA GLY A 98 -14.88 27.00 21.41
C GLY A 98 -14.93 25.91 22.48
N ASP A 99 -13.89 25.75 23.29
CA ASP A 99 -13.90 26.31 24.65
C ASP A 99 -12.56 26.07 25.37
N ALA A 100 -12.30 26.94 26.34
CA ALA A 100 -11.07 27.13 27.09
C ALA A 100 -10.71 25.97 28.03
N ALA A 101 -9.41 25.71 28.19
CA ALA A 101 -8.86 24.86 29.25
C ALA A 101 -7.76 25.59 30.06
N PRO A 102 -7.65 25.34 31.37
CA PRO A 102 -6.86 26.12 32.30
C PRO A 102 -5.38 25.70 32.36
N SER A 103 -4.53 26.69 32.60
CA SER A 103 -3.09 26.59 32.77
C SER A 103 -2.70 25.94 34.11
N VAL A 104 -1.83 24.93 34.04
CA VAL A 104 -1.19 24.27 35.20
C VAL A 104 0.26 24.77 35.31
N PRO A 105 0.74 25.16 36.50
CA PRO A 105 2.08 25.71 36.69
C PRO A 105 3.15 24.62 36.60
N VAL A 106 4.23 24.96 35.89
CA VAL A 106 5.36 24.09 35.59
C VAL A 106 6.51 24.50 36.50
N ASP A 107 6.73 23.76 37.59
CA ASP A 107 7.97 23.80 38.35
C ASP A 107 8.28 22.39 38.86
N SER A 108 9.51 21.94 38.62
CA SER A 108 10.17 20.75 39.19
C SER A 108 10.04 19.41 38.47
N LEU A 109 10.85 19.18 37.43
CA LEU A 109 11.38 17.83 37.13
C LEU A 109 12.68 17.82 36.28
N GLU A 110 13.71 18.59 36.64
CA GLU A 110 15.05 18.49 36.02
C GLU A 110 16.08 17.72 36.87
N ALA A 111 15.62 16.91 37.82
CA ALA A 111 16.50 16.14 38.70
C ALA A 111 16.09 14.67 38.79
N ALA A 112 15.96 14.00 37.64
CA ALA A 112 15.85 12.54 37.57
C ALA A 112 16.54 11.96 36.34
N LEU A 113 17.86 11.76 36.50
CA LEU A 113 18.54 10.50 36.15
C LEU A 113 18.34 9.92 34.72
N GLY A 114 19.23 10.31 33.80
CA GLY A 114 20.29 9.41 33.33
C GLY A 114 19.95 8.04 32.72
N ALA A 115 18.79 7.84 32.07
CA ALA A 115 18.52 6.63 31.28
C ALA A 115 17.44 6.79 30.19
N THR A 116 17.29 7.97 29.60
CA THR A 116 16.28 8.20 28.55
C THR A 116 16.86 7.92 27.18
N LEU A 117 16.70 6.66 26.77
CA LEU A 117 16.21 6.22 25.46
C LEU A 117 16.84 6.92 24.24
N ALA A 118 17.65 6.13 23.51
CA ALA A 118 17.89 6.34 22.09
C ALA A 118 16.59 6.82 21.44
N ALA A 119 16.59 8.06 20.93
CA ALA A 119 15.50 8.57 20.13
C ALA A 119 15.15 7.51 19.08
N PRO A 120 13.86 7.16 18.87
CA PRO A 120 13.50 6.23 17.83
C PRO A 120 14.07 6.77 16.51
N SER A 121 15.06 6.05 15.98
CA SER A 121 15.61 6.31 14.66
C SER A 121 14.44 6.47 13.68
N PRO A 122 14.48 7.45 12.75
CA PRO A 122 13.36 7.68 11.83
C PRO A 122 12.92 6.37 11.21
N ALA A 123 11.64 6.05 11.36
CA ALA A 123 11.04 4.81 10.86
C ALA A 123 11.40 4.65 9.39
N THR A 124 12.26 3.67 9.10
CA THR A 124 12.78 3.48 7.74
C THR A 124 11.70 2.76 6.96
N THR A 125 11.25 3.41 5.90
CA THR A 125 10.20 2.91 5.04
C THR A 125 10.84 2.00 4.00
N VAL A 126 10.27 0.81 3.79
CA VAL A 126 10.83 -0.16 2.84
C VAL A 126 9.80 -0.50 1.79
N THR A 127 10.16 -0.21 0.53
CA THR A 127 9.42 -0.66 -0.64
C THR A 127 9.88 -2.06 -1.00
N VAL A 128 8.94 -2.97 -1.20
CA VAL A 128 9.24 -4.33 -1.65
C VAL A 128 8.59 -4.55 -3.01
N VAL A 129 9.38 -5.08 -3.94
CA VAL A 129 9.00 -5.33 -5.32
C VAL A 129 8.92 -6.84 -5.53
N VAL A 130 7.87 -7.28 -6.21
CA VAL A 130 7.76 -8.65 -6.71
C VAL A 130 8.12 -8.66 -8.18
N LEU A 131 9.24 -9.29 -8.47
CA LEU A 131 9.71 -9.54 -9.83
C LEU A 131 9.24 -10.93 -10.27
N LYS A 132 8.56 -10.98 -11.42
CA LYS A 132 8.11 -12.23 -12.04
C LYS A 132 8.85 -12.47 -13.33
N PHE A 133 9.59 -13.57 -13.38
CA PHE A 133 10.39 -13.93 -14.54
C PHE A 133 9.62 -14.88 -15.48
N ARG A 134 9.79 -14.72 -16.80
CA ARG A 134 9.12 -15.60 -17.78
C ARG A 134 9.64 -17.03 -17.78
N ARG A 135 10.94 -17.19 -17.50
CA ARG A 135 11.66 -18.47 -17.52
C ARG A 135 12.57 -18.53 -16.30
N THR A 136 12.84 -19.72 -15.80
CA THR A 136 13.73 -19.94 -14.65
C THR A 136 14.66 -21.13 -14.90
N PRO A 137 15.61 -21.01 -15.86
CA PRO A 137 16.59 -22.06 -16.10
C PRO A 137 17.46 -22.30 -14.85
N ASN A 138 18.17 -23.43 -14.83
CA ASN A 138 19.04 -23.77 -13.68
C ASN A 138 20.10 -22.69 -13.44
N CYS A 139 20.70 -22.14 -14.50
CA CYS A 139 21.69 -21.06 -14.39
C CYS A 139 21.11 -19.77 -13.79
N TRP A 140 19.85 -19.42 -14.10
CA TRP A 140 19.15 -18.30 -13.46
C TRP A 140 18.98 -18.53 -11.95
N ARG A 141 18.62 -19.75 -11.54
CA ARG A 141 18.52 -20.09 -10.11
C ARG A 141 19.87 -20.03 -9.42
N ALA A 142 20.90 -20.59 -10.04
CA ALA A 142 22.27 -20.57 -9.52
C ALA A 142 22.80 -19.14 -9.38
N ALA A 143 22.57 -18.28 -10.38
CA ALA A 143 22.97 -16.88 -10.31
C ALA A 143 22.37 -16.15 -9.08
N LEU A 144 21.09 -16.39 -8.77
CA LEU A 144 20.45 -15.77 -7.61
C LEU A 144 20.87 -16.38 -6.26
N LEU A 145 21.07 -17.70 -6.21
CA LEU A 145 21.35 -18.43 -4.96
C LEU A 145 22.85 -18.51 -4.61
N ASP A 146 23.70 -18.48 -5.63
CA ASP A 146 25.15 -18.73 -5.51
C ASP A 146 25.99 -17.55 -6.07
N GLY A 147 25.38 -16.61 -6.81
CA GLY A 147 26.09 -15.48 -7.42
C GLY A 147 26.62 -14.47 -6.39
N PRO A 148 27.82 -13.90 -6.59
CA PRO A 148 28.49 -13.07 -5.59
C PRO A 148 27.76 -11.76 -5.27
N GLU A 149 26.98 -11.22 -6.22
CA GLU A 149 26.31 -9.92 -6.12
C GLU A 149 25.32 -9.87 -4.95
N LEU A 150 24.64 -10.99 -4.68
CA LEU A 150 23.64 -11.12 -3.62
C LEU A 150 24.18 -11.81 -2.37
N GLU A 151 25.44 -12.23 -2.34
CA GLU A 151 26.02 -12.94 -1.19
C GLU A 151 25.94 -12.14 0.12
N PRO A 152 26.17 -10.81 0.15
CA PRO A 152 25.98 -10.03 1.38
C PRO A 152 24.56 -10.11 1.95
N CYS A 153 23.54 -10.03 1.07
CA CYS A 153 22.13 -10.14 1.46
C CYS A 153 21.82 -11.56 1.98
N ARG A 154 22.25 -12.60 1.25
CA ARG A 154 22.06 -14.00 1.68
C ARG A 154 22.75 -14.29 2.99
N GLY A 155 23.97 -13.78 3.19
CA GLY A 155 24.74 -13.91 4.43
C GLY A 155 24.01 -13.28 5.62
N ALA A 156 23.49 -12.06 5.46
CA ALA A 156 22.72 -11.38 6.51
C ALA A 156 21.44 -12.15 6.89
N LEU A 157 20.70 -12.65 5.89
CA LEU A 157 19.50 -13.47 6.13
C LEU A 157 19.83 -14.77 6.86
N ARG A 158 20.85 -15.50 6.41
CA ARG A 158 21.30 -16.75 7.05
C ARG A 158 21.80 -16.52 8.47
N ALA A 159 22.54 -15.44 8.72
CA ALA A 159 23.01 -15.06 10.05
C ALA A 159 21.84 -14.79 11.03
N SER A 160 20.68 -14.41 10.49
CA SER A 160 19.43 -14.21 11.25
C SER A 160 18.54 -15.45 11.28
N GLY A 161 19.03 -16.61 10.83
CA GLY A 161 18.28 -17.87 10.78
C GLY A 161 17.18 -17.91 9.71
N ARG A 162 17.24 -17.03 8.69
CA ARG A 162 16.27 -16.97 7.59
C ARG A 162 16.84 -17.58 6.32
N ASP A 163 16.00 -18.28 5.56
CA ASP A 163 16.35 -18.80 4.25
C ASP A 163 15.92 -17.83 3.14
N VAL A 164 16.77 -17.68 2.14
CA VAL A 164 16.52 -16.90 0.92
C VAL A 164 15.41 -17.57 0.10
N LYS A 165 15.32 -18.90 0.14
CA LYS A 165 14.32 -19.67 -0.59
C LYS A 165 13.12 -19.97 0.31
N LEU A 166 11.93 -19.52 -0.10
CA LEU A 166 10.69 -19.86 0.57
C LEU A 166 10.26 -21.30 0.27
N PRO A 167 9.39 -21.92 1.10
CA PRO A 167 8.85 -23.27 0.86
C PRO A 167 8.19 -23.43 -0.52
N GLU A 168 7.55 -22.38 -1.04
CA GLU A 168 6.91 -22.32 -2.36
C GLU A 168 7.94 -22.22 -3.50
N GLY A 169 9.21 -22.06 -3.17
CA GLY A 169 10.33 -21.97 -4.09
C GLY A 169 10.61 -20.57 -4.62
N ALA A 170 9.85 -19.55 -4.23
CA ALA A 170 10.20 -18.15 -4.48
C ALA A 170 11.47 -17.74 -3.73
N LYS A 171 12.12 -16.66 -4.17
CA LYS A 171 13.34 -16.13 -3.56
C LYS A 171 13.04 -14.79 -2.90
N VAL A 172 13.71 -14.51 -1.78
CA VAL A 172 13.52 -13.28 -1.01
C VAL A 172 14.89 -12.63 -0.79
N PHE A 173 15.02 -11.39 -1.24
CA PHE A 173 16.20 -10.56 -1.06
C PHE A 173 15.78 -9.25 -0.38
N VAL A 174 15.73 -9.29 0.94
CA VAL A 174 15.37 -8.16 1.81
C VAL A 174 16.31 -8.14 3.00
N ARG A 175 16.32 -7.04 3.76
CA ARG A 175 17.08 -7.01 5.02
C ARG A 175 16.43 -7.93 6.06
N PRO A 176 17.19 -8.57 6.95
CA PRO A 176 16.65 -9.53 7.90
C PRO A 176 15.50 -9.01 8.76
N GLU A 177 15.57 -7.74 9.16
CA GLU A 177 14.53 -7.04 9.92
C GLU A 177 13.18 -6.96 9.20
N HIS A 178 13.16 -7.04 7.85
CA HIS A 178 11.94 -6.94 7.05
C HIS A 178 11.39 -8.30 6.62
N TYR A 179 12.14 -9.39 6.79
CA TYR A 179 11.81 -10.70 6.22
C TYR A 179 10.44 -11.22 6.70
N ASP A 180 10.19 -11.18 8.00
CA ASP A 180 8.94 -11.68 8.58
C ASP A 180 7.73 -10.84 8.18
N ALA A 181 7.91 -9.51 8.13
CA ALA A 181 6.85 -8.60 7.71
C ALA A 181 6.44 -8.86 6.25
N VAL A 182 7.42 -9.02 5.36
CA VAL A 182 7.20 -9.36 3.94
C VAL A 182 6.46 -10.68 3.81
N HIS A 183 6.93 -11.71 4.51
CA HIS A 183 6.35 -13.04 4.41
C HIS A 183 4.92 -13.11 5.00
N ALA A 184 4.68 -12.45 6.15
CA ALA A 184 3.34 -12.32 6.72
C ALA A 184 2.39 -11.61 5.75
N GLN A 185 2.87 -10.59 5.04
CA GLN A 185 2.06 -9.85 4.08
C GLN A 185 1.70 -10.67 2.85
N VAL A 186 2.66 -11.38 2.26
CA VAL A 186 2.40 -12.31 1.14
C VAL A 186 1.29 -13.30 1.49
N ARG A 187 1.35 -13.89 2.69
CA ARG A 187 0.35 -14.84 3.18
C ARG A 187 -1.02 -14.19 3.34
N ARG A 188 -1.06 -13.00 3.95
CA ARG A 188 -2.30 -12.25 4.17
C ARG A 188 -2.99 -11.85 2.88
N CYS A 189 -2.24 -11.41 1.87
CA CYS A 189 -2.77 -11.10 0.55
C CYS A 189 -3.22 -12.34 -0.23
N GLY A 190 -3.01 -13.56 0.29
CA GLY A 190 -3.31 -14.80 -0.43
C GLY A 190 -2.51 -14.93 -1.72
N MET A 191 -1.35 -14.26 -1.82
CA MET A 191 -0.54 -14.29 -3.03
C MET A 191 0.08 -15.68 -3.21
N GLN A 192 -0.24 -16.34 -4.33
CA GLN A 192 0.43 -17.58 -4.70
C GLN A 192 1.81 -17.29 -5.28
N LEU A 193 2.84 -17.63 -4.51
CA LEU A 193 4.22 -17.57 -4.95
C LEU A 193 4.61 -18.84 -5.72
N TYR A 194 5.57 -18.68 -6.65
CA TYR A 194 6.09 -19.75 -7.50
C TYR A 194 7.60 -19.57 -7.62
N THR A 195 8.27 -20.57 -8.20
CA THR A 195 9.73 -20.55 -8.40
C THR A 195 10.26 -19.39 -9.25
N SER A 196 9.38 -18.77 -10.05
CA SER A 196 9.63 -17.61 -10.91
C SER A 196 9.40 -16.26 -10.26
N HIS A 197 8.93 -16.24 -9.01
CA HIS A 197 8.79 -15.02 -8.24
C HIS A 197 10.05 -14.75 -7.40
N VAL A 198 10.45 -13.49 -7.39
CA VAL A 198 11.51 -12.95 -6.55
C VAL A 198 10.95 -11.73 -5.82
N LEU A 199 10.91 -11.81 -4.49
CA LEU A 199 10.59 -10.70 -3.60
C LEU A 199 11.90 -9.98 -3.31
N VAL A 200 11.98 -8.69 -3.62
CA VAL A 200 13.21 -7.91 -3.47
C VAL A 200 12.90 -6.57 -2.84
N ALA A 201 13.69 -6.12 -1.87
CA ALA A 201 13.61 -4.74 -1.42
C ALA A 201 14.14 -3.83 -2.55
N GLU A 202 13.56 -2.64 -2.70
CA GLU A 202 13.91 -1.73 -3.81
C GLU A 202 15.42 -1.45 -3.88
N ASP A 203 16.11 -1.36 -2.74
CA ASP A 203 17.56 -1.16 -2.65
C ASP A 203 18.41 -2.35 -3.12
N PHE A 204 17.81 -3.54 -3.27
CA PHE A 204 18.46 -4.75 -3.80
C PHE A 204 18.03 -5.11 -5.23
N GLU A 205 17.11 -4.36 -5.84
CA GLU A 205 16.60 -4.65 -7.18
C GLU A 205 17.74 -4.63 -8.24
N ASP A 206 18.61 -3.63 -8.17
CA ASP A 206 19.77 -3.53 -9.06
C ASP A 206 20.76 -4.68 -8.89
N LEU A 207 20.97 -5.19 -7.66
CA LEU A 207 21.84 -6.34 -7.42
C LEU A 207 21.26 -7.62 -8.02
N VAL A 208 19.93 -7.79 -7.99
CA VAL A 208 19.25 -8.89 -8.68
C VAL A 208 19.46 -8.78 -10.18
N HIS A 209 19.35 -7.59 -10.76
CA HIS A 209 19.61 -7.39 -12.18
C HIS A 209 21.08 -7.65 -12.55
N GLN A 210 22.03 -7.21 -11.72
CA GLN A 210 23.46 -7.45 -11.91
C GLN A 210 23.80 -8.94 -11.86
N ALA A 211 23.26 -9.68 -10.88
CA ALA A 211 23.44 -11.13 -10.78
C ALA A 211 22.98 -11.88 -12.05
N LEU A 212 21.94 -11.37 -12.72
CA LEU A 212 21.39 -11.96 -13.93
C LEU A 212 22.05 -11.47 -15.22
N ALA A 213 22.72 -10.32 -15.20
CA ALA A 213 23.34 -9.71 -16.37
C ALA A 213 24.47 -10.57 -16.96
N GLY A 214 25.17 -11.35 -16.13
CA GLY A 214 26.25 -12.26 -16.56
C GLY A 214 25.79 -13.51 -17.31
N LEU A 215 24.48 -13.80 -17.35
CA LEU A 215 23.94 -14.95 -18.06
C LEU A 215 23.96 -14.73 -19.58
N ARG A 216 24.07 -15.81 -20.36
CA ARG A 216 23.95 -15.74 -21.82
C ARG A 216 22.57 -15.17 -22.20
N SER A 217 22.47 -14.40 -23.27
CA SER A 217 21.19 -13.76 -23.67
C SER A 217 20.03 -14.75 -23.86
N SER A 218 20.31 -15.99 -24.26
CA SER A 218 19.31 -17.07 -24.34
C SER A 218 18.82 -17.59 -22.98
N GLU A 219 19.60 -17.34 -21.93
CA GLU A 219 19.38 -17.77 -20.55
C GLU A 219 18.93 -16.61 -19.64
N GLN A 220 19.15 -15.37 -20.07
CA GLN A 220 18.62 -14.19 -19.41
C GLN A 220 17.09 -14.27 -19.39
N ALA A 221 16.54 -14.47 -18.20
CA ALA A 221 15.13 -14.44 -17.99
C ALA A 221 14.65 -12.99 -18.06
N ALA A 222 13.95 -12.63 -19.14
CA ALA A 222 13.28 -11.34 -19.19
C ALA A 222 12.25 -11.23 -18.05
N VAL A 223 12.26 -10.09 -17.35
CA VAL A 223 11.22 -9.73 -16.39
C VAL A 223 9.90 -9.64 -17.16
N ARG A 224 8.92 -10.43 -16.73
CA ARG A 224 7.58 -10.44 -17.32
C ARG A 224 6.75 -9.29 -16.80
N GLU A 225 6.86 -9.07 -15.50
CA GLU A 225 5.94 -8.29 -14.70
C GLU A 225 6.70 -7.86 -13.45
N ARG A 226 6.57 -6.57 -13.11
CA ARG A 226 7.11 -5.94 -11.93
C ARG A 226 5.92 -5.37 -11.17
N SER A 227 5.74 -5.78 -9.93
CA SER A 227 4.64 -5.31 -9.08
C SER A 227 5.23 -4.75 -7.80
N GLU A 228 4.90 -3.51 -7.49
CA GLU A 228 5.37 -2.85 -6.27
C GLU A 228 4.36 -3.06 -5.13
N PHE A 229 4.89 -3.34 -3.94
CA PHE A 229 4.13 -3.32 -2.70
C PHE A 229 4.55 -2.07 -1.93
N SER A 230 3.85 -0.97 -2.15
CA SER A 230 4.07 0.25 -1.37
C SER A 230 3.45 0.09 0.02
N ALA A 231 4.12 0.67 1.01
CA ALA A 231 3.75 0.70 2.41
C ALA A 231 2.31 1.15 2.74
N HIS A 232 1.61 1.81 1.83
CA HIS A 232 0.20 2.14 2.06
C HIS A 232 -0.68 0.88 2.14
N ALA A 233 -0.33 -0.18 1.40
CA ALA A 233 -0.91 -1.52 1.56
C ALA A 233 -0.53 -2.19 2.90
N TRP A 234 0.43 -1.62 3.64
CA TRP A 234 0.97 -2.15 4.89
C TRP A 234 0.40 -1.41 6.12
N ALA A 235 -0.04 -0.16 5.96
CA ALA A 235 -0.61 0.66 7.04
C ALA A 235 -2.01 0.21 7.51
N GLN A 236 -2.75 -0.58 6.72
CA GLN A 236 -4.03 -1.16 7.13
C GLN A 236 -3.91 -2.26 8.20
N LEU A 237 -2.71 -2.53 8.73
CA LEU A 237 -2.39 -3.79 9.41
C LEU A 237 -1.99 -3.66 10.89
N GLY A 238 -2.22 -2.49 11.50
CA GLY A 238 -2.11 -2.34 12.97
C GLY A 238 -0.71 -2.59 13.54
N VAL A 239 0.34 -2.56 12.70
CA VAL A 239 1.72 -2.48 13.16
C VAL A 239 2.14 -1.03 12.92
N GLU A 240 2.39 -0.28 13.98
CA GLU A 240 2.82 1.13 13.92
C GLU A 240 4.20 1.25 13.28
N TRP A 241 4.26 1.18 11.95
CA TRP A 241 5.42 1.60 11.17
C TRP A 241 5.00 2.88 10.46
N ASN A 242 5.55 3.99 10.93
CA ASN A 242 5.33 5.31 10.35
C ASN A 242 5.95 5.32 8.96
N ILE A 243 5.14 5.17 7.92
CA ILE A 243 5.63 5.13 6.55
C ILE A 243 5.04 6.27 5.72
N ARG A 244 5.93 7.19 5.34
CA ARG A 244 5.70 8.32 4.43
C ARG A 244 5.88 7.87 2.98
N VAL A 245 4.90 8.16 2.13
CA VAL A 245 4.90 7.84 0.69
C VAL A 245 5.03 9.13 -0.11
N GLU A 246 6.06 9.25 -0.96
CA GLU A 246 6.20 10.34 -1.93
C GLU A 246 6.14 9.79 -3.36
N ARG A 247 5.02 10.04 -4.06
CA ARG A 247 4.90 10.52 -5.46
C ARG A 247 3.53 10.22 -6.11
N THR A 248 2.56 11.07 -5.79
CA THR A 248 1.68 11.77 -6.74
C THR A 248 1.28 13.08 -6.06
N PHE A 249 1.31 14.20 -6.80
CA PHE A 249 1.25 15.55 -6.26
C PHE A 249 0.05 15.78 -5.32
N LEU A 250 0.34 16.10 -4.05
CA LEU A 250 -0.47 16.95 -3.17
C LEU A 250 0.46 17.52 -2.10
N SER A 251 0.80 18.80 -2.24
CA SER A 251 1.43 19.56 -1.17
C SER A 251 0.35 19.98 -0.20
N VAL A 252 0.44 19.51 1.05
CA VAL A 252 -0.32 20.12 2.14
C VAL A 252 0.65 20.53 3.22
N SER A 253 0.95 21.82 3.21
CA SER A 253 1.67 22.54 4.25
C SER A 253 0.71 22.99 5.33
N VAL A 254 0.93 22.66 6.60
CA VAL A 254 0.40 23.45 7.73
C VAL A 254 1.06 23.03 9.06
N PRO A 255 1.10 23.88 10.10
CA PRO A 255 1.37 25.32 10.16
C PRO A 255 2.57 25.63 11.08
N THR A 256 3.56 26.40 10.64
CA THR A 256 4.43 27.13 11.57
C THR A 256 3.66 28.33 12.10
N SER A 257 2.91 28.14 13.19
CA SER A 257 2.28 29.25 13.90
C SER A 257 2.15 28.96 15.39
N VAL A 258 3.29 28.84 16.09
CA VAL A 258 3.47 29.49 17.40
C VAL A 258 4.98 29.66 17.67
N ILE A 259 5.65 30.55 16.91
CA ILE A 259 6.83 31.23 17.44
C ILE A 259 6.33 32.61 17.83
N SER A 260 5.90 32.72 19.08
CA SER A 260 5.76 34.01 19.74
C SER A 260 7.18 34.57 19.90
N GLU A 261 7.49 35.64 19.19
CA GLU A 261 8.67 36.46 19.47
C GLU A 261 8.54 37.02 20.89
N GLY A 262 9.15 36.33 21.85
CA GLY A 262 9.46 36.89 23.15
C GLY A 262 10.75 37.72 23.05
N PRO A 263 10.73 39.04 23.30
CA PRO A 263 11.95 39.84 23.32
C PRO A 263 12.82 39.45 24.52
N MET A 264 14.04 38.99 24.25
CA MET A 264 15.07 38.76 25.27
C MET A 264 15.70 40.10 25.73
N PRO A 265 16.04 40.25 27.02
CA PRO A 265 16.57 41.47 27.61
C PRO A 265 18.08 41.62 27.37
N HIS A 266 18.51 42.81 26.94
CA HIS A 266 19.92 43.20 27.05
C HIS A 266 20.24 43.63 28.47
N ALA A 267 20.99 42.78 29.17
CA ALA A 267 21.67 43.12 30.41
C ALA A 267 22.93 43.96 30.14
N ARG A 268 23.12 44.95 31.01
CA ARG A 268 24.24 45.88 31.17
C ARG A 268 25.61 45.21 31.24
N SER A 269 26.65 45.89 30.74
CA SER A 269 27.80 46.41 31.53
C SER A 269 28.89 46.95 30.59
N VAL A 270 29.22 48.25 30.67
CA VAL A 270 30.37 48.84 31.40
C VAL A 270 30.01 50.27 31.75
#